data_AF-A0A1G3ZRX8-F1
#
_entry.id   AF-A0A1G3ZRX8-F1
#
_cell.length_a   1.000
_cell.length_b   1.000
_cell.length_c   1.000
_cell.angle_alpha   90.00
_cell.angle_beta   90.00
_cell.angle_gamma   90.00
#
_symmetry.space_group_name_H-M   'P 1'
#
loop_
_entity.id
_entity.type
_entity.pdbx_description
1 polymer ?
#
loop_
_entity_poly.entity_id
_entity_poly.type
_entity_poly.pdbx_seq_one_letter_code
_entity_poly.pdbx_strand_id
1 'polypeptide(L)'
;MLCFQCAKVCPHDNIGFGIATAEAGSRRQQLLRPVEAGFVMIAAGFVSHEVAGEVKWLDALFHRIPTALNRVWPHIEFGWFEVLWFLVVFPALFWMLVAAGARLAGHRQRPGTLLLAAATGAAPVVALAHFAKALAKVGNWGGYLPLALQDPRGTMTLEALARAPLTAPAALWGLPVLGWLLLTGMAVIGWRAMARFRRHPERDHVPALRVGFTGATVLYAAVLGAWLRG
;
A
#
# COMPACT_ATOMS: atom_id res chain seq x y z
N MET A 1 5.13 5.58 23.06
CA MET A 1 4.68 4.19 23.24
C MET A 1 5.32 3.70 24.52
N LEU A 2 4.51 3.30 25.51
CA LEU A 2 5.01 2.46 26.60
C LEU A 2 5.36 1.11 25.96
N CYS A 3 6.58 0.63 26.10
CA CYS A 3 6.88 -0.75 25.75
C CYS A 3 6.10 -1.67 26.71
N PHE A 4 5.84 -2.92 26.31
CA PHE A 4 5.18 -3.88 27.20
C PHE A 4 5.93 -4.08 28.53
N GLN A 5 7.22 -3.74 28.59
CA GLN A 5 7.98 -3.73 29.85
C GLN A 5 7.53 -2.62 30.80
N CYS A 6 7.24 -1.41 30.31
CA CYS A 6 6.69 -0.35 31.15
C CYS A 6 5.27 -0.68 31.62
N ALA A 7 4.48 -1.34 30.77
CA ALA A 7 3.13 -1.75 31.10
C ALA A 7 3.11 -2.87 32.18
N LYS A 8 4.15 -3.73 32.21
CA LYS A 8 4.33 -4.79 33.21
C LYS A 8 4.72 -4.26 34.60
N VAL A 9 5.50 -3.18 34.66
CA VAL A 9 6.08 -2.66 35.92
C VAL A 9 5.22 -1.57 36.55
N CYS A 10 4.38 -0.88 35.77
CA CYS A 10 3.64 0.25 36.29
C CYS A 10 2.42 -0.22 37.12
N PRO A 11 2.29 0.21 38.39
CA PRO A 11 1.29 -0.30 39.35
C PRO A 11 -0.14 0.22 39.14
N HIS A 12 -0.36 1.10 38.16
CA HIS A 12 -1.71 1.52 37.76
C HIS A 12 -2.28 0.59 36.67
N ASP A 13 -3.59 0.59 36.45
CA ASP A 13 -4.27 -0.15 35.37
C ASP A 13 -3.99 0.49 33.99
N ASN A 14 -2.72 0.47 33.57
CA ASN A 14 -2.23 1.22 32.40
C ASN A 14 -2.61 0.57 31.06
N ILE A 15 -3.09 -0.67 31.10
CA ILE A 15 -3.53 -1.42 29.93
C ILE A 15 -5.05 -1.53 30.02
N GLY A 16 -5.74 -0.79 29.17
CA GLY A 16 -7.18 -0.90 28.97
C GLY A 16 -7.49 -1.16 27.51
N PHE A 17 -8.54 -1.94 27.26
CA PHE A 17 -9.13 -2.08 25.94
C PHE A 17 -10.25 -1.05 25.81
N GLY A 18 -10.20 -0.21 24.78
CA GLY A 18 -11.20 0.81 24.56
C GLY A 18 -10.98 1.56 23.26
N ILE A 19 -12.03 2.27 22.83
CA ILE A 19 -11.93 3.16 21.68
C ILE A 19 -11.29 4.46 22.17
N ALA A 20 -10.12 4.79 21.64
CA ALA A 20 -9.45 6.05 21.96
C ALA A 20 -10.42 7.24 21.73
N THR A 21 -10.43 8.22 22.63
CA THR A 21 -11.24 9.43 22.45
C THR A 21 -10.65 10.29 21.32
N ALA A 22 -11.37 11.31 20.84
CA ALA A 22 -10.86 12.18 19.78
C ALA A 22 -9.63 13.00 20.22
N GLU A 23 -9.52 13.25 21.52
CA GLU A 23 -8.49 14.05 22.20
C GLU A 23 -7.26 13.23 22.59
N ALA A 24 -7.33 11.90 22.46
CA ALA A 24 -6.24 11.01 22.85
C ALA A 24 -4.93 11.42 22.16
N GLY A 25 -3.82 11.39 22.91
CA GLY A 25 -2.49 11.75 22.40
C GLY A 25 -2.08 10.92 21.16
N SER A 26 -2.52 9.66 21.10
CA SER A 26 -2.33 8.77 19.94
C SER A 26 -3.06 9.23 18.66
N ARG A 27 -4.02 10.14 18.79
CA ARG A 27 -4.74 10.79 17.67
C ARG A 27 -4.22 12.19 17.36
N ARG A 28 -3.17 12.67 18.02
CA ARG A 28 -2.53 13.92 17.59
C ARG A 28 -1.97 13.74 16.18
N GLN A 29 -2.22 14.73 15.33
CA GLN A 29 -1.68 14.74 13.98
C GLN A 29 -0.20 15.12 14.08
N GLN A 30 0.65 14.15 13.84
CA GLN A 30 2.08 14.34 13.70
C GLN A 30 2.45 13.91 12.28
N LEU A 31 3.44 14.58 11.71
CA LEU A 31 4.07 14.06 10.53
C LEU A 31 4.76 12.72 10.85
N LEU A 32 4.88 11.87 9.84
CA LEU A 32 5.71 10.69 9.91
C LEU A 32 7.15 11.07 10.28
N ARG A 33 7.89 10.15 10.89
CA ARG A 33 9.34 10.27 11.03
C ARG A 33 10.01 10.12 9.66
N PRO A 34 11.21 10.67 9.43
CA PRO A 34 11.89 10.56 8.14
C PRO A 34 12.01 9.12 7.62
N VAL A 35 12.30 8.15 8.49
CA VAL A 35 12.40 6.73 8.12
C VAL A 35 11.03 6.16 7.73
N GLU A 36 9.97 6.52 8.45
CA GLU A 36 8.59 6.08 8.14
C GLU A 36 8.11 6.67 6.81
N ALA A 37 8.41 7.94 6.55
CA ALA A 37 8.13 8.56 5.26
C ALA A 37 8.94 7.91 4.13
N GLY A 38 10.23 7.65 4.33
CA GLY A 38 11.05 6.90 3.38
C GLY A 38 10.47 5.52 3.06
N PHE A 39 10.00 4.79 4.07
CA PHE A 39 9.30 3.54 3.88
C PHE A 39 8.03 3.70 3.04
N VAL A 40 7.14 4.65 3.37
CA VAL A 40 5.93 4.92 2.57
C VAL A 40 6.29 5.29 1.13
N MET A 41 7.37 6.04 0.94
CA MET A 41 7.80 6.49 -0.38
C MET A 41 8.25 5.33 -1.26
N ILE A 42 9.07 4.41 -0.74
CA ILE A 42 9.53 3.21 -1.44
C ILE A 42 8.37 2.22 -1.61
N ALA A 43 7.59 2.00 -0.55
CA ALA A 43 6.44 1.10 -0.57
C ALA A 43 5.41 1.52 -1.60
N ALA A 44 5.24 2.82 -1.89
CA ALA A 44 4.34 3.27 -2.94
C ALA A 44 4.70 2.68 -4.32
N GLY A 45 5.99 2.51 -4.63
CA GLY A 45 6.40 1.89 -5.89
C GLY A 45 6.17 0.38 -5.91
N PHE A 46 6.62 -0.30 -4.85
CA PHE A 46 6.42 -1.75 -4.69
C PHE A 46 4.94 -2.14 -4.70
N VAL A 47 4.11 -1.45 -3.91
CA VAL A 47 2.68 -1.72 -3.82
C VAL A 47 1.99 -1.45 -5.15
N SER A 48 2.41 -0.44 -5.91
CA SER A 48 1.86 -0.18 -7.25
C SER A 48 2.08 -1.35 -8.20
N HIS A 49 3.27 -1.95 -8.22
CA HIS A 49 3.53 -3.19 -8.96
C HIS A 49 2.61 -4.32 -8.46
N GLU A 50 2.57 -4.54 -7.15
CA GLU A 50 1.81 -5.66 -6.58
C GLU A 50 0.32 -5.61 -6.91
N VAL A 51 -0.30 -4.42 -6.87
CA VAL A 51 -1.72 -4.25 -7.21
C VAL A 51 -1.96 -4.24 -8.72
N ALA A 52 -1.01 -3.76 -9.52
CA ALA A 52 -1.05 -3.82 -10.97
C ALA A 52 -0.98 -5.26 -11.49
N GLY A 53 -0.18 -6.10 -10.84
CA GLY A 53 0.04 -7.51 -11.15
C GLY A 53 -1.21 -8.40 -11.10
N GLU A 54 -2.29 -7.93 -10.46
CA GLU A 54 -3.58 -8.67 -10.46
C GLU A 54 -4.30 -8.60 -11.82
N VAL A 55 -3.92 -7.67 -12.70
CA VAL A 55 -4.55 -7.49 -14.02
C VAL A 55 -3.48 -7.60 -15.11
N LYS A 56 -3.53 -8.66 -15.93
CA LYS A 56 -2.48 -9.01 -16.91
C LYS A 56 -2.02 -7.86 -17.81
N TRP A 57 -2.95 -7.05 -18.32
CA TRP A 57 -2.58 -5.94 -19.22
C TRP A 57 -1.87 -4.80 -18.48
N LEU A 58 -2.24 -4.58 -17.21
CA LEU A 58 -1.65 -3.55 -16.36
C LEU A 58 -0.28 -4.00 -15.86
N ASP A 59 -0.15 -5.28 -15.53
CA ASP A 59 1.12 -5.95 -15.26
C ASP A 59 2.10 -5.79 -16.44
N ALA A 60 1.66 -6.15 -17.65
CA ALA A 60 2.44 -5.98 -18.86
C ALA A 60 2.81 -4.50 -19.14
N LEU A 61 1.91 -3.56 -18.81
CA LEU A 61 2.19 -2.12 -18.90
C LEU A 61 3.30 -1.71 -17.92
N PHE A 62 3.23 -2.16 -16.67
CA PHE A 62 4.19 -1.82 -15.62
C PHE A 62 5.59 -2.39 -15.90
N HIS A 63 5.66 -3.56 -16.56
CA HIS A 63 6.90 -4.22 -16.98
C HIS A 63 7.49 -3.71 -18.31
N ARG A 64 6.84 -2.77 -19.02
CA ARG A 64 7.35 -2.25 -20.30
C ARG A 64 8.74 -1.65 -20.18
N ILE A 65 8.98 -0.87 -19.12
CA ILE A 65 10.25 -0.18 -18.92
C ILE A 65 11.36 -1.18 -18.56
N PRO A 66 11.20 -2.07 -17.55
CA PRO A 66 12.17 -3.14 -17.31
C PRO A 66 12.47 -3.97 -18.57
N THR A 67 11.44 -4.32 -19.34
CA THR A 67 11.60 -5.12 -20.57
C THR A 67 12.39 -4.37 -21.64
N ALA A 68 12.16 -3.07 -21.79
CA ALA A 68 12.90 -2.24 -22.73
C ALA A 68 14.39 -2.13 -22.33
N LEU A 69 14.67 -1.91 -21.04
CA LEU A 69 16.05 -1.84 -20.53
C LEU A 69 16.78 -3.17 -20.71
N ASN A 70 16.13 -4.29 -20.44
CA ASN A 70 16.70 -5.62 -20.60
C ASN A 70 17.04 -5.96 -22.07
N ARG A 71 16.27 -5.43 -23.03
CA ARG A 71 16.60 -5.58 -24.46
C ARG A 71 17.87 -4.82 -24.85
N VAL A 72 18.15 -3.69 -24.21
CA VAL A 72 19.35 -2.88 -24.46
C VAL A 72 20.58 -3.49 -23.76
N TRP A 73 20.40 -4.06 -22.57
CA TRP A 73 21.48 -4.66 -21.77
C TRP A 73 21.13 -6.10 -21.33
N PRO A 74 21.14 -7.08 -22.26
CA PRO A 74 20.66 -8.44 -21.99
C PRO A 74 21.58 -9.28 -21.09
N HIS A 75 22.77 -8.77 -20.74
CA HIS A 75 23.72 -9.44 -19.85
C HIS A 75 23.43 -9.18 -18.36
N ILE A 76 22.56 -8.21 -18.05
CA ILE A 76 22.10 -7.94 -16.69
C ILE A 76 20.82 -8.76 -16.46
N GLU A 77 20.72 -9.46 -15.33
CA GLU A 77 19.52 -10.23 -15.02
C GLU A 77 18.29 -9.32 -14.95
N PHE A 78 17.18 -9.76 -15.55
CA PHE A 78 15.94 -8.98 -15.66
C PHE A 78 15.44 -8.43 -14.31
N GLY A 79 15.60 -9.21 -13.23
CA GLY A 79 15.18 -8.83 -11.89
C GLY A 79 15.86 -7.56 -11.36
N TRP A 80 17.07 -7.21 -11.82
CA TRP A 80 17.70 -5.94 -11.46
C TRP A 80 16.98 -4.73 -12.03
N PHE A 81 16.48 -4.84 -13.27
CA PHE A 81 15.68 -3.77 -13.87
C PHE A 81 14.33 -3.61 -13.18
N GLU A 82 13.70 -4.72 -12.77
CA GLU A 82 12.48 -4.70 -11.96
C GLU A 82 12.71 -4.01 -10.62
N VAL A 83 13.74 -4.43 -9.86
CA VAL A 83 14.08 -3.83 -8.56
C VAL A 83 14.35 -2.33 -8.69
N LEU A 84 15.19 -1.93 -9.67
CA LEU A 84 15.50 -0.52 -9.92
C LEU A 84 14.24 0.27 -10.27
N TRP A 85 13.39 -0.27 -11.15
CA TRP A 85 12.18 0.40 -11.59
C TRP A 85 11.14 0.51 -10.46
N PHE A 86 10.82 -0.59 -9.79
CA PHE A 86 9.75 -0.66 -8.79
C PHE A 86 10.11 0.01 -7.46
N LEU A 87 11.37 -0.06 -7.03
CA LEU A 87 11.79 0.47 -5.72
C LEU A 87 12.45 1.85 -5.79
N VAL A 88 12.94 2.27 -6.95
CA VAL A 88 13.69 3.54 -7.09
C VAL A 88 13.03 4.46 -8.10
N VAL A 89 12.99 4.08 -9.38
CA VAL A 89 12.66 5.04 -10.46
C VAL A 89 11.18 5.42 -10.43
N PHE A 90 10.26 4.44 -10.44
CA PHE A 90 8.83 4.72 -10.39
C PHE A 90 8.42 5.52 -9.14
N PRO A 91 8.79 5.14 -7.90
CA PRO A 91 8.45 5.96 -6.74
C PRO A 91 9.10 7.35 -6.81
N ALA A 92 10.35 7.48 -7.27
CA ALA A 92 10.96 8.80 -7.44
C ALA A 92 10.17 9.69 -8.40
N LEU A 93 9.76 9.17 -9.57
CA LEU A 93 8.90 9.89 -10.52
C LEU A 93 7.57 10.32 -9.88
N PHE A 94 6.90 9.40 -9.19
CA PHE A 94 5.66 9.68 -8.49
C PHE A 94 5.83 10.81 -7.45
N TRP A 95 6.86 10.72 -6.60
CA TRP A 95 7.11 11.73 -5.58
C TRP A 95 7.59 13.07 -6.13
N MET A 96 8.27 13.09 -7.28
CA MET A 96 8.57 14.34 -7.99
C MET A 96 7.29 15.03 -8.46
N LEU A 97 6.33 14.30 -9.01
CA LEU A 97 5.03 14.86 -9.41
C LEU A 97 4.23 15.37 -8.21
N VAL A 98 4.20 14.60 -7.11
CA VAL A 98 3.57 15.03 -5.85
C VAL A 98 4.26 16.27 -5.28
N ALA A 99 5.60 16.33 -5.33
CA ALA A 99 6.36 17.48 -4.86
C ALA A 99 6.08 18.73 -5.69
N ALA A 100 6.08 18.60 -7.02
CA ALA A 100 5.71 19.68 -7.92
C ALA A 100 4.27 20.17 -7.64
N GLY A 101 3.32 19.25 -7.53
CA GLY A 101 1.93 19.59 -7.20
C GLY A 101 1.79 20.30 -5.84
N ALA A 102 2.53 19.87 -4.83
CA ALA A 102 2.51 20.50 -3.50
C ALA A 102 3.10 21.91 -3.54
N ARG A 103 4.18 22.14 -4.32
CA ARG A 103 4.74 23.48 -4.54
C ARG A 103 3.74 24.39 -5.26
N LEU A 104 3.08 23.90 -6.31
CA LEU A 104 2.03 24.63 -7.03
C LEU A 104 0.82 24.93 -6.13
N ALA A 105 0.49 24.03 -5.20
CA ALA A 105 -0.57 24.21 -4.21
C ALA A 105 -0.18 25.14 -3.04
N GLY A 106 1.01 25.77 -3.08
CA GLY A 106 1.41 26.81 -2.14
C GLY A 106 2.29 26.35 -0.97
N HIS A 107 2.79 25.11 -0.96
CA HIS A 107 3.77 24.68 0.04
C HIS A 107 5.13 25.37 -0.18
N ARG A 108 5.67 26.04 0.85
CA ARG A 108 6.90 26.85 0.74
C ARG A 108 8.09 26.34 1.58
N GLN A 109 7.91 25.30 2.38
CA GLN A 109 8.96 24.79 3.25
C GLN A 109 10.01 23.98 2.45
N ARG A 110 11.08 23.57 3.16
CA ARG A 110 12.19 22.79 2.59
C ARG A 110 11.67 21.49 1.93
N PRO A 111 12.33 20.98 0.86
CA PRO A 111 11.91 19.76 0.17
C PRO A 111 11.72 18.55 1.09
N GLY A 112 12.56 18.38 2.12
CA GLY A 112 12.42 17.30 3.09
C GLY A 112 11.10 17.37 3.88
N THR A 113 10.72 18.55 4.37
CA THR A 113 9.45 18.78 5.06
C THR A 113 8.26 18.58 4.14
N LEU A 114 8.39 19.00 2.87
CA LEU A 114 7.38 18.74 1.84
C LEU A 114 7.13 17.25 1.69
N LEU A 115 8.19 16.48 1.42
CA LEU A 115 8.10 15.04 1.20
C LEU A 115 7.58 14.31 2.43
N LEU A 116 8.00 14.72 3.63
CA LEU A 116 7.49 14.19 4.90
C LEU A 116 5.97 14.40 5.03
N ALA A 117 5.50 15.62 4.77
CA ALA A 117 4.07 15.95 4.82
C ALA A 117 3.28 15.22 3.72
N ALA A 118 3.81 15.14 2.50
CA ALA A 118 3.18 14.42 1.40
C ALA A 118 3.09 12.91 1.66
N ALA A 119 4.16 12.29 2.15
CA ALA A 119 4.19 10.89 2.55
C ALA A 119 3.20 10.61 3.69
N THR A 120 3.12 11.51 4.68
CA THR A 120 2.12 11.43 5.76
C THR A 120 0.70 11.43 5.21
N GLY A 121 0.43 12.27 4.20
CA GLY A 121 -0.87 12.32 3.53
C GLY A 121 -1.20 11.07 2.73
N ALA A 122 -0.21 10.51 2.02
CA ALA A 122 -0.36 9.32 1.19
C ALA A 122 -0.46 8.01 1.98
N ALA A 123 0.16 7.95 3.17
CA ALA A 123 0.29 6.74 3.98
C ALA A 123 -1.00 5.90 4.12
N PRO A 124 -2.18 6.46 4.49
CA PRO A 124 -3.39 5.66 4.61
C PRO A 124 -3.85 5.03 3.29
N VAL A 125 -3.58 5.68 2.14
CA VAL A 125 -3.95 5.15 0.82
C VAL A 125 -2.98 4.05 0.41
N VAL A 126 -1.67 4.24 0.61
CA VAL A 126 -0.65 3.21 0.34
C VAL A 126 -0.91 1.97 1.21
N ALA A 127 -1.25 2.16 2.49
CA ALA A 127 -1.60 1.07 3.39
C ALA A 127 -2.85 0.30 2.92
N LEU A 128 -3.89 1.01 2.47
CA LEU A 128 -5.08 0.39 1.91
C LEU A 128 -4.77 -0.40 0.62
N ALA A 129 -3.91 0.13 -0.26
CA ALA A 129 -3.49 -0.58 -1.47
C ALA A 129 -2.65 -1.83 -1.14
N HIS A 130 -1.80 -1.78 -0.13
CA HIS A 130 -1.09 -2.97 0.33
C HIS A 130 -2.05 -4.01 0.92
N PHE A 131 -3.03 -3.57 1.70
CA PHE A 131 -4.09 -4.43 2.23
C PHE A 131 -4.95 -5.05 1.11
N ALA A 132 -5.20 -4.31 0.02
CA ALA A 132 -5.88 -4.82 -1.17
C ALA A 132 -5.20 -6.05 -1.75
N LYS A 133 -3.87 -6.00 -1.91
CA LYS A 133 -3.08 -7.15 -2.37
C LYS A 133 -3.20 -8.33 -1.42
N ALA A 134 -3.15 -8.08 -0.12
CA ALA A 134 -3.30 -9.12 0.90
C ALA A 134 -4.67 -9.81 0.77
N LEU A 135 -5.74 -9.05 0.59
CA LEU A 135 -7.08 -9.59 0.36
C LEU A 135 -7.21 -10.32 -0.97
N ALA A 136 -6.61 -9.85 -2.06
CA ALA A 136 -6.60 -10.57 -3.33
C ALA A 136 -5.92 -11.93 -3.16
N LYS A 137 -4.77 -11.96 -2.46
CA LYS A 137 -4.06 -13.20 -2.14
C LYS A 137 -4.89 -14.13 -1.26
N VAL A 138 -5.53 -13.64 -0.20
CA VAL A 138 -6.44 -14.45 0.62
C VAL A 138 -7.62 -14.99 -0.21
N GLY A 139 -8.14 -14.20 -1.14
CA GLY A 139 -9.18 -14.64 -2.07
C GLY A 139 -8.75 -15.82 -2.93
N ASN A 140 -7.53 -15.74 -3.48
CA ASN A 140 -6.97 -16.76 -4.37
C ASN A 140 -6.52 -18.03 -3.63
N TRP A 141 -5.99 -17.89 -2.41
CA TRP A 141 -5.41 -19.01 -1.64
C TRP A 141 -6.36 -19.58 -0.59
N GLY A 142 -7.39 -18.84 -0.18
CA GLY A 142 -8.28 -19.24 0.91
C GLY A 142 -9.04 -20.53 0.65
N GLY A 143 -9.33 -20.84 -0.63
CA GLY A 143 -9.93 -22.13 -1.03
C GLY A 143 -9.05 -23.35 -0.73
N TYR A 144 -7.74 -23.17 -0.57
CA TYR A 144 -6.81 -24.25 -0.20
C TYR A 144 -6.73 -24.51 1.30
N LEU A 145 -7.30 -23.63 2.15
CA LEU A 145 -7.23 -23.78 3.60
C LEU A 145 -7.80 -25.13 4.09
N PRO A 146 -8.98 -25.59 3.62
CA PRO A 146 -9.48 -26.91 4.01
C PRO A 146 -8.53 -28.06 3.61
N LEU A 147 -7.89 -27.97 2.44
CA LEU A 147 -6.94 -28.98 1.95
C LEU A 147 -5.68 -29.00 2.80
N ALA A 148 -5.14 -27.82 3.15
CA ALA A 148 -3.97 -27.70 4.02
C ALA A 148 -4.23 -28.22 5.44
N LEU A 149 -5.46 -28.11 5.94
CA LEU A 149 -5.83 -28.68 7.24
C LEU A 149 -5.99 -30.21 7.21
N GLN A 150 -6.37 -30.79 6.07
CA GLN A 150 -6.50 -32.24 5.90
C GLN A 150 -5.14 -32.94 5.73
N ASP A 151 -4.18 -32.27 5.07
CA ASP A 151 -2.83 -32.79 4.85
C ASP A 151 -1.77 -31.74 5.24
N PRO A 152 -1.56 -31.50 6.56
CA PRO A 152 -0.65 -30.45 7.04
C PRO A 152 0.82 -30.70 6.71
N ARG A 153 1.19 -31.95 6.40
CA ARG A 153 2.54 -32.31 5.93
C ARG A 153 2.68 -32.17 4.42
N GLY A 154 1.58 -32.06 3.68
CA GLY A 154 1.55 -31.94 2.23
C GLY A 154 1.97 -33.20 1.47
N THR A 155 2.17 -34.34 2.15
CA THR A 155 2.70 -35.55 1.51
C THR A 155 1.68 -36.21 0.61
N MET A 156 0.41 -36.27 1.03
CA MET A 156 -0.67 -36.85 0.21
C MET A 156 -0.96 -35.97 -1.00
N THR A 157 -0.93 -34.65 -0.81
CA THR A 157 -1.13 -33.64 -1.85
C THR A 157 0.01 -33.69 -2.87
N LEU A 158 1.25 -33.82 -2.42
CA LEU A 158 2.43 -33.96 -3.30
C LEU A 158 2.35 -35.25 -4.14
N GLU A 159 2.03 -36.37 -3.52
CA GLU A 159 1.85 -37.64 -4.24
C GLU A 159 0.70 -37.56 -5.26
N ALA A 160 -0.38 -36.86 -4.93
CA ALA A 160 -1.49 -36.65 -5.84
C ALA A 160 -1.08 -35.78 -7.05
N LEU A 161 -0.35 -34.69 -6.81
CA LEU A 161 0.20 -33.82 -7.87
C LEU A 161 1.17 -34.56 -8.79
N ALA A 162 1.93 -35.52 -8.27
CA ALA A 162 2.84 -36.34 -9.07
C ALA A 162 2.09 -37.31 -10.02
N ARG A 163 0.86 -37.71 -9.68
CA ARG A 163 0.04 -38.61 -10.51
C ARG A 163 -0.80 -37.85 -11.54
N ALA A 164 -1.38 -36.72 -11.15
CA ALA A 164 -2.21 -35.90 -12.02
C ALA A 164 -2.30 -34.45 -11.51
N PRO A 165 -2.50 -33.46 -12.40
CA PRO A 165 -2.76 -32.09 -11.98
C PRO A 165 -4.05 -32.03 -11.15
N LEU A 166 -3.97 -31.41 -9.97
CA LEU A 166 -5.13 -31.13 -9.13
C LEU A 166 -5.89 -29.91 -9.67
N THR A 167 -7.22 -29.97 -9.64
CA THR A 167 -8.06 -28.81 -9.94
C THR A 167 -7.96 -27.80 -8.79
N ALA A 168 -7.59 -26.56 -9.12
CA ALA A 168 -7.57 -25.48 -8.13
C ALA A 168 -8.99 -25.24 -7.57
N PRO A 169 -9.14 -25.06 -6.24
CA PRO A 169 -10.40 -24.63 -5.66
C PRO A 169 -10.78 -23.24 -6.19
N ALA A 170 -12.09 -22.96 -6.23
CA ALA A 170 -12.58 -21.64 -6.59
C ALA A 170 -12.06 -20.57 -5.62
N ALA A 171 -11.77 -19.38 -6.14
CA ALA A 171 -11.43 -18.23 -5.31
C ALA A 171 -12.59 -17.84 -4.39
N LEU A 172 -12.29 -17.36 -3.19
CA LEU A 172 -13.32 -16.94 -2.21
C LEU A 172 -14.11 -15.71 -2.70
N TRP A 173 -13.47 -14.85 -3.49
CA TRP A 173 -14.08 -13.67 -4.10
C TRP A 173 -13.37 -13.30 -5.40
N GLY A 174 -14.11 -12.71 -6.34
CA GLY A 174 -13.54 -12.16 -7.57
C GLY A 174 -12.93 -10.77 -7.37
N LEU A 175 -11.97 -10.41 -8.24
CA LEU A 175 -11.35 -9.08 -8.26
C LEU A 175 -12.35 -7.91 -8.36
N PRO A 176 -13.46 -7.98 -9.12
CA PRO A 176 -14.42 -6.87 -9.19
C PRO A 176 -15.11 -6.56 -7.86
N VAL A 177 -15.47 -7.59 -7.08
CA VAL A 177 -16.09 -7.42 -5.75
C VAL A 177 -15.10 -6.74 -4.81
N LEU A 178 -13.86 -7.21 -4.82
CA LEU A 178 -12.79 -6.64 -4.01
C LEU A 178 -12.47 -5.19 -4.41
N GLY A 179 -12.45 -4.89 -5.72
CA GLY A 179 -12.24 -3.55 -6.25
C GLY A 179 -13.29 -2.55 -5.75
N TRP A 180 -14.58 -2.91 -5.79
CA TRP A 180 -15.66 -2.05 -5.26
C TRP A 180 -15.54 -1.82 -3.76
N LEU A 181 -15.25 -2.87 -3.00
CA LEU A 181 -15.07 -2.79 -1.55
C LEU A 181 -13.92 -1.83 -1.18
N LEU A 182 -12.79 -1.94 -1.88
CA LEU A 182 -11.62 -1.12 -1.62
C LEU A 182 -11.78 0.33 -2.08
N LEU A 183 -12.43 0.58 -3.22
CA LEU A 183 -12.76 1.94 -3.68
C LEU A 183 -13.69 2.64 -2.67
N THR A 184 -14.67 1.92 -2.15
CA THR A 184 -15.56 2.43 -1.09
C THR A 184 -14.77 2.74 0.18
N GLY A 185 -13.89 1.82 0.61
CA GLY A 185 -12.99 2.04 1.73
C GLY A 185 -12.08 3.26 1.55
N MET A 186 -11.55 3.45 0.34
CA MET A 186 -10.70 4.59 -0.01
C MET A 186 -11.47 5.92 0.07
N ALA A 187 -12.72 5.95 -0.38
CA ALA A 187 -13.59 7.12 -0.27
C ALA A 187 -13.86 7.49 1.20
N VAL A 188 -14.16 6.51 2.06
CA VAL A 188 -14.37 6.73 3.51
C VAL A 188 -13.11 7.24 4.19
N ILE A 189 -11.95 6.63 3.89
CA ILE A 189 -10.64 7.08 4.39
C ILE A 189 -10.36 8.50 3.93
N GLY A 190 -10.62 8.82 2.66
CA GLY A 190 -10.38 10.14 2.10
C GLY A 190 -11.26 11.22 2.71
N TRP A 191 -12.54 10.95 2.90
CA TRP A 191 -13.43 11.87 3.60
C TRP A 191 -12.91 12.19 5.01
N ARG A 192 -12.53 11.16 5.78
CA ARG A 192 -11.96 11.32 7.13
C ARG A 192 -10.62 12.04 7.12
N ALA A 193 -9.72 11.69 6.20
CA ALA A 193 -8.41 12.31 6.07
C ALA A 193 -8.53 13.81 5.73
N MET A 194 -9.40 14.18 4.80
CA MET A 194 -9.64 15.57 4.41
C MET A 194 -10.26 16.41 5.52
N ALA A 195 -11.16 15.83 6.32
CA ALA A 195 -11.67 16.48 7.53
C ALA A 195 -10.54 16.73 8.54
N ARG A 196 -9.60 15.77 8.68
CA ARG A 196 -8.47 15.86 9.58
C ARG A 196 -7.42 16.87 9.11
N PHE A 197 -7.05 16.89 7.83
CA PHE A 197 -6.05 17.83 7.30
C PHE A 197 -6.46 19.29 7.50
N ARG A 198 -7.76 19.59 7.46
CA ARG A 198 -8.28 20.94 7.78
C ARG A 198 -8.00 21.39 9.21
N ARG A 199 -7.78 20.45 10.13
CA ARG A 199 -7.51 20.71 11.55
C ARG A 199 -6.02 20.57 11.91
N HIS A 200 -5.14 20.41 10.91
CA HIS A 200 -3.71 20.26 11.17
C HIS A 200 -3.15 21.55 11.81
N PRO A 201 -2.36 21.44 12.90
CA PRO A 201 -1.86 22.61 13.62
C PRO A 201 -0.96 23.49 12.74
N GLU A 202 -0.12 22.85 11.93
CA GLU A 202 0.79 23.53 11.00
C GLU A 202 0.14 23.67 9.61
N ARG A 203 -0.43 24.85 9.32
CA ARG A 203 -1.16 25.11 8.07
C ARG A 203 -0.29 24.96 6.81
N ASP A 204 0.99 25.26 6.90
CA ASP A 204 1.95 25.13 5.80
C ASP A 204 2.09 23.70 5.28
N HIS A 205 1.76 22.69 6.09
CA HIS A 205 1.83 21.28 5.70
C HIS A 205 0.60 20.80 4.94
N VAL A 206 -0.54 21.50 5.08
CA VAL A 206 -1.83 21.08 4.52
C VAL A 206 -1.80 20.90 3.00
N PRO A 207 -1.16 21.78 2.19
CA PRO A 207 -1.06 21.56 0.76
C PRO A 207 -0.32 20.26 0.41
N ALA A 208 0.81 19.99 1.05
CA ALA A 208 1.60 18.78 0.82
C ALA A 208 0.86 17.52 1.25
N LEU A 209 0.21 17.52 2.44
CA LEU A 209 -0.65 16.43 2.91
C LEU A 209 -1.76 16.11 1.90
N ARG A 210 -2.45 17.13 1.39
CA ARG A 210 -3.53 16.97 0.41
C ARG A 210 -3.02 16.43 -0.92
N VAL A 211 -1.94 17.00 -1.47
CA VAL A 211 -1.41 16.55 -2.76
C VAL A 211 -0.85 15.13 -2.66
N GLY A 212 -0.17 14.78 -1.56
CA GLY A 212 0.28 13.41 -1.32
C GLY A 212 -0.88 12.42 -1.22
N PHE A 213 -1.93 12.75 -0.45
CA PHE A 213 -3.15 11.95 -0.38
C PHE A 213 -3.80 11.79 -1.76
N THR A 214 -4.10 12.90 -2.43
CA THR A 214 -4.80 12.90 -3.72
C THR A 214 -3.99 12.18 -4.80
N GLY A 215 -2.68 12.40 -4.87
CA GLY A 215 -1.81 11.71 -5.82
C GLY A 215 -1.85 10.20 -5.64
N ALA A 216 -1.75 9.72 -4.39
CA ALA A 216 -1.88 8.31 -4.08
C ALA A 216 -3.29 7.77 -4.40
N THR A 217 -4.34 8.52 -4.06
CA THR A 217 -5.73 8.13 -4.36
C THR A 217 -5.96 8.00 -5.86
N VAL A 218 -5.50 8.95 -6.67
CA VAL A 218 -5.63 8.89 -8.13
C VAL A 218 -4.91 7.66 -8.69
N LEU A 219 -3.66 7.42 -8.26
CA LEU A 219 -2.88 6.28 -8.69
C LEU A 219 -3.59 4.96 -8.37
N TYR A 220 -3.95 4.74 -7.10
CA TYR A 220 -4.51 3.46 -6.68
C TYR A 220 -5.98 3.28 -7.06
N ALA A 221 -6.78 4.35 -7.13
CA ALA A 221 -8.14 4.26 -7.65
C ALA A 221 -8.16 3.89 -9.14
N ALA A 222 -7.18 4.34 -9.93
CA ALA A 222 -7.05 3.92 -11.33
C ALA A 222 -6.77 2.41 -11.44
N VAL A 223 -5.86 1.89 -10.60
CA VAL A 223 -5.57 0.44 -10.55
C VAL A 223 -6.78 -0.36 -10.08
N LEU A 224 -7.43 0.05 -8.99
CA LEU A 224 -8.64 -0.63 -8.48
C LEU A 224 -9.82 -0.52 -9.47
N GLY A 225 -9.90 0.56 -10.24
CA GLY A 225 -10.84 0.70 -11.34
C GLY A 225 -10.63 -0.34 -12.43
N ALA A 226 -9.37 -0.72 -12.70
CA ALA A 226 -9.06 -1.82 -13.61
C ALA A 226 -9.55 -3.18 -13.07
N TRP A 227 -9.53 -3.39 -11.75
CA TRP A 227 -10.04 -4.62 -11.13
C TRP A 227 -11.55 -4.80 -11.33
N LEU A 228 -12.30 -3.71 -11.52
CA LEU A 228 -13.75 -3.77 -11.80
C LEU A 228 -14.05 -4.40 -13.17
N ARG A 229 -13.07 -4.37 -14.07
CA ARG A 229 -13.15 -4.94 -15.43
C ARG A 229 -12.29 -6.20 -15.58
N GLY A 230 -11.59 -6.59 -14.51
CA GLY A 230 -10.67 -7.72 -14.46
C GLY A 230 -11.39 -9.03 -14.74
#